data_AF-A0A939YHS0-F1
#
_entry.id   AF-A0A939YHS0-F1
#
_cell.length_a   1.000
_cell.length_b   1.000
_cell.length_c   1.000
_cell.angle_alpha   90.00
_cell.angle_beta   90.00
_cell.angle_gamma   90.00
#
_symmetry.space_group_name_H-M   'P 1'
#
loop_
_entity.id
_entity.type
_entity.pdbx_description
1 polymer ?
#
loop_
_entity_poly.entity_id
_entity_poly.type
_entity_poly.pdbx_seq_one_letter_code
_entity_poly.pdbx_strand_id
1 'polypeptide(L)'
;MSGQMDFFNELKVIQDVVVNIMLSKENKYTDTEDLLIDTTYETIYKLLELMDGYGINHKKYEVKDIITDEIINKTVSIHNMCEDTLSHTDL
;
A
#
# COMPACT_ATOMS: atom_id res chain seq x y z
N MET A 1 18.33 -13.78 -5.87
CA MET A 1 17.32 -14.49 -5.04
C MET A 1 17.01 -13.78 -3.72
N SER A 2 17.95 -13.11 -3.03
CA SER A 2 17.67 -12.42 -1.76
C SER A 2 16.67 -11.27 -1.88
N GLY A 3 16.86 -10.35 -2.83
CA GLY A 3 15.99 -9.17 -2.96
C GLY A 3 14.52 -9.47 -3.25
N GLN A 4 14.21 -10.55 -3.98
CA GLN A 4 12.83 -10.98 -4.23
C GLN A 4 12.18 -11.53 -2.96
N MET A 5 12.91 -12.35 -2.20
CA MET A 5 12.38 -12.91 -0.95
C MET A 5 12.14 -11.80 0.09
N ASP A 6 13.06 -10.84 0.19
CA ASP A 6 12.90 -9.67 1.06
C ASP A 6 11.63 -8.87 0.70
N PHE A 7 11.38 -8.67 -0.61
CA PHE A 7 10.18 -8.00 -1.09
C PHE A 7 8.90 -8.77 -0.67
N PHE A 8 8.83 -10.07 -0.90
CA PHE A 8 7.66 -10.87 -0.51
C PHE A 8 7.47 -10.96 1.01
N ASN A 9 8.54 -10.90 1.80
CA ASN A 9 8.43 -10.82 3.26
C ASN A 9 7.78 -9.50 3.71
N GLU A 10 8.11 -8.38 3.07
CA GLU A 10 7.43 -7.09 3.31
C GLU A 10 5.95 -7.15 2.91
N LEU A 11 5.63 -7.78 1.77
CA LEU A 11 4.24 -7.98 1.35
C LEU A 11 3.42 -8.76 2.38
N LYS A 12 4.02 -9.80 2.96
CA LYS A 12 3.39 -10.57 4.04
C LYS A 12 3.12 -9.69 5.26
N VAL A 13 4.10 -8.87 5.66
CA VAL A 13 3.91 -7.94 6.78
C VAL A 13 2.79 -6.94 6.48
N ILE A 14 2.74 -6.39 5.27
CA ILE A 14 1.66 -5.48 4.86
C ILE A 14 0.31 -6.17 5.01
N GLN A 15 0.16 -7.40 4.51
CA GLN A 15 -1.09 -8.15 4.66
C GLN A 15 -1.47 -8.33 6.14
N ASP A 16 -0.53 -8.74 6.99
CA ASP A 16 -0.78 -8.93 8.43
C ASP A 16 -1.18 -7.61 9.10
N VAL A 17 -0.53 -6.50 8.75
CA VAL A 17 -0.84 -5.16 9.28
C VAL A 17 -2.24 -4.72 8.86
N VAL A 18 -2.59 -4.82 7.57
CA VAL A 18 -3.91 -4.41 7.07
C VAL A 18 -5.02 -5.23 7.74
N VAL A 19 -4.86 -6.55 7.84
CA VAL A 19 -5.84 -7.42 8.52
C VAL A 19 -6.03 -6.98 9.97
N ASN A 20 -4.94 -6.69 10.69
CA ASN A 20 -5.02 -6.23 12.07
C ASN A 20 -5.71 -4.86 12.21
N ILE A 21 -5.44 -3.92 11.29
CA ILE A 21 -6.12 -2.61 11.27
C ILE A 21 -7.62 -2.82 11.03
N MET A 22 -8.00 -3.63 10.04
CA MET A 22 -9.40 -3.88 9.71
C MET A 22 -10.14 -4.58 10.86
N LEU A 23 -9.56 -5.62 11.47
CA LEU A 23 -10.14 -6.27 12.65
C LEU A 23 -10.30 -5.30 13.83
N SER A 24 -9.37 -4.36 14.01
CA SER A 24 -9.48 -3.35 15.08
C SER A 24 -10.61 -2.33 14.87
N LYS A 25 -11.07 -2.19 13.62
CA LYS A 25 -12.10 -1.24 13.19
C LYS A 25 -13.39 -1.92 12.73
N GLU A 26 -13.47 -3.25 12.73
CA GLU A 26 -14.57 -4.03 12.15
C GLU A 26 -15.95 -3.56 12.64
N ASN A 27 -16.05 -3.24 13.93
CA ASN A 27 -17.27 -2.77 14.57
C ASN A 27 -17.75 -1.38 14.12
N LYS A 28 -16.94 -0.62 13.37
CA LYS A 28 -17.30 0.68 12.81
C LYS A 28 -18.03 0.56 11.47
N TYR A 29 -17.86 -0.56 10.78
CA TYR A 29 -18.48 -0.78 9.48
C TYR A 29 -19.89 -1.34 9.66
N THR A 30 -20.86 -0.73 9.00
CA THR A 30 -22.24 -1.22 8.95
C THR A 30 -22.55 -1.99 7.68
N ASP A 31 -21.74 -1.80 6.64
CA ASP A 31 -21.86 -2.49 5.37
C ASP A 31 -20.53 -3.12 4.94
N THR A 32 -20.62 -4.22 4.19
CA THR A 32 -19.46 -4.96 3.70
C THR A 32 -18.73 -4.19 2.60
N GLU A 33 -19.42 -3.36 1.81
CA GLU A 33 -18.77 -2.58 0.74
C GLU A 33 -17.75 -1.59 1.33
N ASP A 34 -18.12 -0.85 2.37
CA ASP A 34 -17.24 0.10 3.08
C ASP A 34 -16.00 -0.60 3.65
N LEU A 35 -16.20 -1.77 4.30
CA LEU A 35 -15.09 -2.57 4.82
C LEU A 35 -14.11 -2.99 3.71
N LEU A 36 -14.64 -3.41 2.54
CA LEU A 36 -13.81 -3.82 1.42
C LEU A 36 -13.10 -2.64 0.76
N ILE A 37 -13.77 -1.49 0.63
CA ILE A 37 -13.17 -0.25 0.13
C ILE A 37 -11.95 0.10 0.99
N ASP A 38 -12.11 0.18 2.31
CA ASP A 38 -11.01 0.56 3.21
C ASP A 38 -9.91 -0.50 3.30
N THR A 39 -10.27 -1.78 3.27
CA THR A 39 -9.29 -2.87 3.21
C THR A 39 -8.42 -2.76 1.96
N THR A 40 -9.03 -2.50 0.81
CA THR A 40 -8.29 -2.36 -0.45
C THR A 40 -7.49 -1.05 -0.50
N TYR A 41 -8.05 0.06 0.01
CA TYR A 41 -7.34 1.33 0.15
C TYR A 41 -6.06 1.17 0.99
N GLU A 42 -6.17 0.64 2.21
CA GLU A 42 -5.03 0.43 3.12
C GLU A 42 -3.99 -0.52 2.51
N THR A 43 -4.44 -1.56 1.80
CA THR A 43 -3.54 -2.47 1.09
C THR A 43 -2.74 -1.74 0.01
N ILE A 44 -3.42 -0.98 -0.86
CA ILE A 44 -2.77 -0.24 -1.95
C ILE A 44 -1.83 0.82 -1.37
N TYR A 45 -2.29 1.59 -0.38
CA TYR A 45 -1.52 2.63 0.30
C TYR A 45 -0.20 2.07 0.87
N LYS A 46 -0.27 0.96 1.64
CA LYS A 46 0.91 0.31 2.23
C LYS A 46 1.87 -0.26 1.18
N LEU A 47 1.35 -0.76 0.06
CA LEU A 47 2.20 -1.19 -1.07
C LEU A 47 2.96 -0.02 -1.70
N LEU A 48 2.30 1.12 -1.87
CA LEU A 48 2.95 2.33 -2.39
C LEU A 48 3.97 2.89 -1.41
N GLU A 49 3.69 2.86 -0.10
CA GLU A 49 4.67 3.19 0.95
C GLU A 49 5.92 2.30 0.86
N LEU A 50 5.75 0.99 0.66
CA LEU A 50 6.87 0.08 0.44
C LEU A 50 7.68 0.49 -0.80
N MET A 51 7.02 0.81 -1.91
CA MET A 51 7.70 1.27 -3.14
C MET A 51 8.47 2.57 -2.92
N ASP A 52 7.95 3.48 -2.10
CA ASP A 52 8.59 4.75 -1.78
C ASP A 52 9.72 4.65 -0.73
N GLY A 53 9.91 3.48 -0.12
CA GLY A 53 10.97 3.21 0.84
C GLY A 53 10.56 3.29 2.31
N TYR A 54 9.26 3.30 2.59
CA TYR A 54 8.71 3.33 3.96
C TYR A 54 8.44 1.93 4.54
N GLY A 55 8.82 0.86 3.82
CA GLY A 55 8.83 -0.52 4.34
C GLY A 55 9.90 -0.74 5.42
N ILE A 56 9.87 -1.91 6.07
CA ILE A 56 10.74 -2.24 7.22
C ILE A 56 12.22 -2.14 6.87
N ASN A 57 12.60 -2.57 5.67
CA ASN A 57 13.98 -2.61 5.22
C ASN A 57 14.45 -1.26 4.61
N HIS A 58 13.61 -0.23 4.60
CA HIS A 58 13.89 1.09 4.01
C HIS A 58 14.39 1.05 2.55
N LYS A 59 14.04 -0.02 1.82
CA LYS A 59 14.39 -0.17 0.41
C LYS A 59 13.37 0.58 -0.44
N LYS A 60 13.84 1.53 -1.25
CA LYS A 60 13.02 2.19 -2.27
C LYS A 60 13.05 1.36 -3.56
N TYR A 61 11.88 1.19 -4.18
CA TYR A 61 11.72 0.50 -5.46
C TYR A 61 11.35 1.53 -6.53
N GLU A 62 11.86 1.33 -7.75
CA GLU A 62 11.48 2.16 -8.89
C GLU A 62 10.24 1.57 -9.57
N VAL A 63 9.16 2.35 -9.62
CA VAL A 63 8.02 2.04 -10.48
C VAL A 63 8.30 2.67 -11.83
N LYS A 64 8.53 1.84 -12.85
CA LYS A 64 8.99 2.29 -14.16
C LYS A 64 8.01 1.91 -15.26
N ASP A 65 7.61 2.88 -16.06
CA ASP A 65 7.00 2.62 -17.36
C ASP A 65 8.09 2.18 -18.35
N ILE A 66 8.00 0.94 -18.79
CA ILE A 66 9.00 0.33 -19.68
C ILE A 66 8.94 0.86 -21.12
N ILE A 67 7.82 1.47 -21.52
CA ILE A 67 7.65 2.02 -22.87
C ILE A 67 8.32 3.39 -22.97
N THR A 68 8.10 4.25 -21.97
CA THR A 68 8.60 5.63 -21.93
C THR A 68 9.94 5.77 -21.21
N ASP A 69 10.38 4.72 -20.50
CA ASP A 69 11.53 4.71 -19.59
C ASP A 69 11.36 5.62 -18.35
N GLU A 70 10.15 6.13 -18.12
CA GLU A 70 9.85 7.04 -17.01
C GLU A 70 9.73 6.31 -15.66
N ILE A 71 10.39 6.85 -14.63
CA ILE A 71 10.24 6.39 -13.25
C ILE A 71 9.16 7.25 -12.56
N ILE A 72 8.03 6.64 -12.27
CA ILE A 72 6.81 7.30 -11.78
C ILE A 72 7.02 7.90 -10.38
N ASN A 73 7.73 7.19 -9.50
CA ASN A 73 8.00 7.62 -8.12
C ASN A 73 9.38 8.28 -7.93
N LYS A 74 9.89 8.93 -8.98
CA LYS A 74 11.21 9.57 -8.96
C LYS A 74 11.25 10.80 -8.05
N THR A 75 10.26 11.68 -8.17
CA THR A 75 10.21 12.99 -7.49
C THR A 75 9.06 13.12 -6.50
N VAL A 76 8.05 12.26 -6.62
CA VAL A 76 6.88 12.24 -5.75
C VAL A 76 6.81 10.92 -5.00
N SER A 77 6.35 10.98 -3.76
CA SER A 77 5.92 9.80 -3.03
C SER A 77 4.51 9.44 -3.53
N ILE A 78 4.40 8.34 -4.26
CA ILE A 78 3.15 7.93 -4.90
C ILE A 78 2.07 7.53 -3.91
N HIS A 79 2.42 7.11 -2.68
CA HIS A 79 1.42 6.86 -1.64
C HIS A 79 0.61 8.10 -1.24
N ASN A 80 1.20 9.31 -1.31
CA ASN A 80 0.48 10.55 -1.04
C ASN A 80 -0.65 10.80 -2.04
N MET A 81 -0.53 10.25 -3.27
CA MET A 81 -1.57 10.40 -4.28
C MET A 81 -2.80 9.55 -3.96
N CYS A 82 -2.70 8.53 -3.10
CA CYS A 82 -3.84 7.69 -2.74
C CYS A 82 -4.97 8.49 -2.08
N GLU A 83 -4.64 9.40 -1.15
CA GLU A 83 -5.63 10.23 -0.44
C GLU A 83 -6.49 11.05 -1.41
N ASP A 84 -5.87 11.55 -2.48
CA ASP A 84 -6.55 12.39 -3.47
C ASP A 84 -7.24 11.60 -4.61
N THR A 85 -6.96 10.30 -4.76
CA THR A 85 -7.35 9.53 -5.96
C THR A 85 -8.16 8.26 -5.72
N LEU A 86 -7.99 7.61 -4.58
CA LEU A 86 -8.68 6.36 -4.26
C LEU A 86 -9.83 6.62 -3.28
N SER A 87 -10.90 5.85 -3.43
CA SER A 87 -11.99 5.88 -2.46
C SER A 87 -11.52 5.28 -1.14
N HIS A 88 -11.87 5.94 -0.04
CA HIS A 88 -11.81 5.44 1.32
C HIS A 88 -12.99 6.00 2.10
N THR A 89 -13.30 5.41 3.24
CA THR A 89 -14.27 5.93 4.19
C THR A 89 -13.55 6.64 5.33
N ASP A 90 -14.14 7.72 5.87
CA ASP A 90 -13.56 8.49 6.97
C ASP A 90 -13.83 7.85 8.36
N LEU A 91 -13.97 6.52 8.44
CA LEU A 91 -14.51 5.78 9.60
C LEU A 91 -13.51 5.52 10.76
#